data_AF-A0A9E2L201-F1
#
_entry.id   AF-A0A9E2L201-F1
#
_cell.length_a   1.000
_cell.length_b   1.000
_cell.length_c   1.000
_cell.angle_alpha   90.00
_cell.angle_beta   90.00
_cell.angle_gamma   90.00
#
_symmetry.space_group_name_H-M   'P 1'
#
loop_
_entity.id
_entity.type
_entity.pdbx_description
1 polymer ?
#
loop_
_entity_poly.entity_id
_entity_poly.type
_entity_poly.pdbx_seq_one_letter_code
_entity_poly.pdbx_strand_id
1 'polypeptide(L)'
;VVGGFKFNRIFIFDLEQNAFLLVFSYLVTFVWIVGVINAYNLIDGLDGLCGSITFVTFITYGFIYYRIVPHVAAVFFILAAAILGFLVFNWPPAKVFMGDNGSTFLGFSVVAFALYTEQDVNTSMTVYEFTKILVLLNLTAIPVTDTLAAVWRRTRDHRPIMSPDKSHIHHKLLNIGFSKTGVLYLLLSIQILVCISVYVSTLLTKVQSTVLLSVTYLLVLLFFAWIHYANRRANRRKAVAEQ
;
A
#
# COMPACT_ATOMS: atom_id res chain seq x y z
N VAL A 1 -1.82 23.11 7.85
CA VAL A 1 -1.81 21.83 8.60
C VAL A 1 -0.74 21.92 9.68
N VAL A 2 -1.17 21.90 10.94
CA VAL A 2 -0.34 21.93 12.15
C VAL A 2 0.25 20.52 12.36
N GLY A 3 1.56 20.38 12.60
CA GLY A 3 2.16 19.11 13.08
C GLY A 3 3.09 18.31 12.14
N GLY A 4 3.52 18.83 10.98
CA GLY A 4 4.63 18.23 10.21
C GLY A 4 4.30 17.07 9.25
N PHE A 5 3.03 16.67 9.12
CA PHE A 5 2.59 15.58 8.25
C PHE A 5 2.29 16.04 6.81
N LYS A 6 3.31 16.11 5.95
CA LYS A 6 3.15 16.42 4.52
C LYS A 6 4.30 15.86 3.67
N PHE A 7 4.13 15.84 2.36
CA PHE A 7 5.26 15.62 1.46
C PHE A 7 6.13 16.89 1.43
N ASN A 8 7.28 16.84 2.10
CA ASN A 8 8.23 17.96 2.06
C ASN A 8 9.05 17.94 0.76
N ARG A 9 9.28 16.75 0.20
CA ARG A 9 10.06 16.55 -1.03
C ARG A 9 9.47 15.51 -1.95
N ILE A 10 9.73 15.70 -3.25
CA ILE A 10 9.61 14.68 -4.30
C ILE A 10 11.00 14.51 -4.91
N PHE A 11 11.75 13.50 -4.47
CA PHE A 11 13.17 13.33 -4.86
C PHE A 11 14.00 14.59 -4.59
N ILE A 12 14.48 15.25 -5.65
CA ILE A 12 15.26 16.49 -5.61
C ILE A 12 14.38 17.74 -5.50
N PHE A 13 13.08 17.64 -5.76
CA PHE A 13 12.16 18.77 -5.72
C PHE A 13 11.72 19.03 -4.29
N ASP A 14 12.19 20.13 -3.72
CA ASP A 14 11.72 20.64 -2.44
C ASP A 14 10.41 21.43 -2.66
N LEU A 15 9.33 20.98 -2.03
CA LEU A 15 8.02 21.57 -2.20
C LEU A 15 7.79 22.80 -1.29
N GLU A 16 8.76 23.14 -0.43
CA GLU A 16 8.66 24.31 0.45
C GLU A 16 9.27 25.58 -0.15
N GLN A 17 9.90 25.50 -1.33
CA GLN A 17 10.65 26.63 -1.91
C GLN A 17 9.79 27.85 -2.24
N ASN A 18 8.51 27.67 -2.55
CA ASN A 18 7.59 28.78 -2.79
C ASN A 18 6.13 28.41 -2.43
N ALA A 19 5.29 29.45 -2.31
CA ALA A 19 3.90 29.28 -1.88
C ALA A 19 3.08 28.38 -2.82
N PHE A 20 3.34 28.41 -4.12
CA PHE A 20 2.66 27.55 -5.09
C PHE A 20 2.96 26.07 -4.88
N LEU A 21 4.25 25.71 -4.76
CA LEU A 21 4.69 24.34 -4.50
C LEU A 21 4.21 23.83 -3.14
N LEU A 22 4.11 24.72 -2.17
CA LEU A 22 3.57 24.38 -0.85
C LEU A 22 2.08 24.04 -0.90
N VAL A 23 1.28 24.83 -1.62
CA VAL A 23 -0.15 24.52 -1.85
C VAL A 23 -0.29 23.21 -2.63
N PHE A 24 0.53 23.01 -3.65
CA PHE A 24 0.55 21.77 -4.42
C PHE A 24 0.89 20.55 -3.55
N SER A 25 1.88 20.66 -2.66
CA SER A 25 2.20 19.63 -1.66
C SER A 25 0.99 19.25 -0.82
N TYR A 26 0.27 20.24 -0.29
CA TYR A 26 -0.93 19.98 0.51
C TYR A 26 -2.03 19.27 -0.28
N LEU A 27 -2.27 19.68 -1.53
CA LEU A 27 -3.25 19.02 -2.39
C LEU A 27 -2.86 17.56 -2.67
N VAL A 28 -1.60 17.31 -3.02
CA VAL A 28 -1.09 15.95 -3.27
C VAL A 28 -1.18 15.09 -2.01
N THR A 29 -0.77 15.62 -0.85
CA THR A 29 -0.89 14.92 0.43
C THR A 29 -2.35 14.58 0.76
N PHE A 30 -3.27 15.53 0.58
CA PHE A 30 -4.70 15.30 0.83
C PHE A 30 -5.27 14.18 -0.05
N VAL A 31 -5.05 14.27 -1.37
CA VAL A 31 -5.48 13.26 -2.33
C VAL A 31 -4.87 11.90 -2.00
N TRP A 32 -3.59 11.88 -1.61
CA TRP A 32 -2.91 10.65 -1.24
C TRP A 32 -3.50 9.99 0.01
N ILE A 33 -3.73 10.76 1.08
CA ILE A 33 -4.36 10.25 2.32
C ILE A 33 -5.73 9.65 2.01
N VAL A 34 -6.60 10.41 1.34
CA VAL A 34 -7.95 9.95 0.99
C VAL A 34 -7.89 8.72 0.07
N GLY A 35 -6.99 8.74 -0.91
CA GLY A 35 -6.80 7.65 -1.85
C GLY A 35 -6.40 6.34 -1.17
N VAL A 36 -5.41 6.39 -0.27
CA VAL A 36 -4.95 5.19 0.44
C VAL A 36 -5.97 4.69 1.45
N ILE A 37 -6.68 5.57 2.18
CA ILE A 37 -7.76 5.16 3.09
C ILE A 37 -8.80 4.32 2.34
N ASN A 38 -9.27 4.83 1.19
CA ASN A 38 -10.22 4.11 0.35
C ASN A 38 -9.61 2.83 -0.24
N ALA A 39 -8.34 2.85 -0.60
CA ALA A 39 -7.66 1.68 -1.13
C ALA A 39 -7.56 0.53 -0.12
N TYR A 40 -7.31 0.84 1.16
CA TYR A 40 -7.32 -0.15 2.24
C TYR A 40 -8.72 -0.70 2.51
N ASN A 41 -9.75 0.15 2.47
CA ASN A 41 -11.13 -0.30 2.55
C ASN A 41 -11.50 -1.26 1.42
N LEU A 42 -11.07 -0.99 0.18
CA LEU A 42 -11.37 -1.85 -0.98
C LEU A 42 -10.67 -3.22 -0.97
N ILE A 43 -9.49 -3.35 -0.35
CA ILE A 43 -8.81 -4.65 -0.24
C ILE A 43 -9.32 -5.51 0.93
N ASP A 44 -10.14 -4.95 1.83
CA ASP A 44 -10.78 -5.66 2.94
C ASP A 44 -11.99 -6.52 2.50
N GLY A 45 -11.87 -7.16 1.32
CA GLY A 45 -12.87 -8.07 0.76
C GLY A 45 -12.58 -9.55 0.97
N LEU A 46 -11.45 -9.88 1.62
CA LEU A 46 -11.00 -11.25 1.85
C LEU A 46 -10.44 -11.42 3.27
N ASP A 47 -10.93 -12.44 3.99
CA ASP A 47 -10.51 -12.82 5.35
C ASP A 47 -8.98 -12.81 5.52
N GLY A 48 -8.48 -12.02 6.48
CA GLY A 48 -7.06 -11.91 6.79
C GLY A 48 -6.22 -11.06 5.83
N LEU A 49 -6.74 -10.63 4.68
CA LEU A 49 -5.93 -9.95 3.65
C LEU A 49 -5.49 -8.55 4.09
N CYS A 50 -6.43 -7.66 4.39
CA CYS A 50 -6.12 -6.28 4.78
C CYS A 50 -5.28 -6.26 6.07
N GLY A 51 -5.64 -7.08 7.06
CA GLY A 51 -4.90 -7.23 8.31
C GLY A 51 -3.46 -7.72 8.10
N SER A 52 -3.25 -8.79 7.34
CA SER A 52 -1.90 -9.37 7.15
C SER A 52 -0.98 -8.46 6.35
N ILE A 53 -1.48 -7.79 5.31
CA ILE A 53 -0.72 -6.77 4.56
C ILE A 53 -0.32 -5.61 5.48
N THR A 54 -1.26 -5.11 6.29
CA THR A 54 -0.99 -4.00 7.20
C THR A 54 -0.01 -4.40 8.30
N PHE A 55 -0.14 -5.62 8.84
CA PHE A 55 0.76 -6.16 9.86
C PHE A 55 2.22 -6.09 9.39
N VAL A 56 2.51 -6.65 8.20
CA VAL A 56 3.90 -6.64 7.69
C VAL A 56 4.39 -5.23 7.37
N THR A 57 3.50 -4.33 6.91
CA THR A 57 3.84 -2.92 6.69
C THR A 57 4.20 -2.21 8.00
N PHE A 58 3.45 -2.42 9.09
CA PHE A 58 3.77 -1.84 10.39
C PHE A 58 5.04 -2.42 11.00
N ILE A 59 5.29 -3.72 10.86
CA ILE A 59 6.58 -4.29 11.26
C ILE A 59 7.74 -3.62 10.51
N THR A 60 7.62 -3.42 9.20
CA THR A 60 8.63 -2.72 8.40
C THR A 60 8.84 -1.29 8.86
N TYR A 61 7.76 -0.52 9.09
CA TYR A 61 7.91 0.81 9.65
C TYR A 61 8.56 0.81 11.04
N GLY A 62 8.18 -0.13 11.91
CA GLY A 62 8.81 -0.31 13.22
C GLY A 62 10.32 -0.46 13.10
N PHE A 63 10.82 -1.31 12.20
CA PHE A 63 12.25 -1.47 11.97
C PHE A 63 12.93 -0.27 11.33
N ILE A 64 12.25 0.46 10.43
CA ILE A 64 12.77 1.70 9.85
C ILE A 64 12.94 2.74 10.95
N TYR A 65 11.87 3.01 11.71
CA TYR A 65 11.86 4.02 12.76
C TYR A 65 12.69 3.64 13.98
N TYR A 66 12.94 2.35 14.25
CA TYR A 66 13.76 1.94 15.39
C TYR A 66 15.16 2.56 15.38
N ARG A 67 15.72 2.79 14.17
CA ARG A 67 17.05 3.40 13.98
C ARG A 67 17.03 4.93 13.91
N ILE A 68 15.85 5.51 13.87
CA ILE A 68 15.65 6.92 13.57
C ILE A 68 14.98 7.60 14.78
N VAL A 69 13.79 7.12 15.13
CA VAL A 69 12.89 7.66 16.14
C VAL A 69 12.31 6.50 16.97
N PRO A 70 13.03 5.98 17.98
CA PRO A 70 12.63 4.75 18.68
C PRO A 70 11.24 4.77 19.31
N HIS A 71 10.78 5.95 19.77
CA HIS A 71 9.44 6.09 20.34
C HIS A 71 8.32 5.99 19.28
N VAL A 72 8.56 6.43 18.04
CA VAL A 72 7.65 6.20 16.91
C VAL A 72 7.66 4.73 16.49
N ALA A 73 8.82 4.07 16.54
CA ALA A 73 8.93 2.63 16.29
C ALA A 73 8.04 1.81 17.24
N ALA A 74 7.99 2.18 18.52
CA ALA A 74 7.13 1.52 19.50
C ALA A 74 5.65 1.58 19.12
N VAL A 75 5.16 2.71 18.60
CA VAL A 75 3.77 2.86 18.11
C VAL A 75 3.48 1.82 17.02
N PHE A 76 4.39 1.65 16.06
CA PHE A 76 4.22 0.67 14.99
C PHE A 76 4.24 -0.78 15.48
N PHE A 77 5.11 -1.11 16.43
CA PHE A 77 5.12 -2.45 17.03
C PHE A 77 3.86 -2.74 17.84
N ILE A 78 3.31 -1.74 18.55
CA ILE A 78 2.03 -1.86 19.25
C ILE A 78 0.88 -2.08 18.26
N LEU A 79 0.82 -1.29 17.18
CA LEU A 79 -0.19 -1.47 16.13
C LEU A 79 -0.08 -2.84 15.45
N ALA A 80 1.14 -3.30 15.15
CA ALA A 80 1.37 -4.63 14.61
C ALA A 80 0.92 -5.73 15.59
N ALA A 81 1.21 -5.60 16.89
CA ALA A 81 0.76 -6.55 17.91
C ALA A 81 -0.77 -6.58 18.04
N ALA A 82 -1.44 -5.41 17.96
CA ALA A 82 -2.89 -5.33 17.96
C ALA A 82 -3.51 -6.01 16.73
N ILE A 83 -2.94 -5.80 15.54
CA ILE A 83 -3.37 -6.51 14.32
C ILE A 83 -3.12 -8.00 14.43
N LEU A 84 -2.00 -8.43 15.02
CA LEU A 84 -1.72 -9.84 15.22
C LEU A 84 -2.79 -10.50 16.12
N GLY A 85 -3.19 -9.83 17.20
CA GLY A 85 -4.32 -10.27 18.04
C GLY A 85 -5.64 -10.35 17.28
N PHE A 86 -5.93 -9.37 16.42
CA PHE A 86 -7.10 -9.39 15.53
C PHE A 86 -7.05 -10.53 14.50
N LEU A 87 -5.88 -10.77 13.89
CA LEU A 87 -5.70 -11.80 12.86
C LEU A 87 -5.99 -13.21 13.38
N VAL A 88 -5.81 -13.49 14.67
CA VAL A 88 -6.24 -14.77 15.27
C VAL A 88 -7.73 -15.04 15.04
N PHE A 89 -8.56 -14.01 14.99
CA PHE A 89 -10.00 -14.11 14.76
C PHE A 89 -10.41 -13.84 13.31
N ASN A 90 -9.59 -13.12 12.54
CA ASN A 90 -9.88 -12.75 11.16
C ASN A 90 -9.23 -13.69 10.12
N TRP A 91 -8.32 -14.57 10.53
CA TRP A 91 -7.72 -15.54 9.62
C TRP A 91 -8.79 -16.48 9.03
N PRO A 92 -8.70 -16.88 7.74
CA PRO A 92 -9.71 -17.74 7.13
C PRO A 92 -9.90 -19.07 7.87
N PRO A 93 -11.14 -19.48 8.20
CA PRO A 93 -12.40 -18.73 8.05
C PRO A 93 -12.60 -17.69 9.16
N ALA A 94 -12.91 -16.44 8.78
CA ALA A 94 -13.01 -15.33 9.73
C ALA A 94 -14.20 -15.48 10.70
N LYS A 95 -13.94 -15.23 11.99
CA LYS A 95 -14.95 -15.09 13.06
C LYS A 95 -15.30 -13.63 13.35
N VAL A 96 -14.36 -12.73 13.09
CA VAL A 96 -14.53 -11.29 13.25
C VAL A 96 -14.10 -10.61 11.96
N PHE A 97 -14.96 -9.77 11.41
CA PHE A 97 -14.65 -8.95 10.24
C PHE A 97 -14.02 -7.63 10.65
N MET A 98 -13.10 -7.11 9.84
CA MET A 98 -12.43 -5.83 10.09
C MET A 98 -13.42 -4.66 9.95
N GLY A 99 -14.22 -4.69 8.89
CA GLY A 99 -15.25 -3.69 8.61
C GLY A 99 -14.66 -2.35 8.16
N ASP A 100 -15.55 -1.43 7.81
CA ASP A 100 -15.14 -0.14 7.24
C ASP A 100 -14.29 0.70 8.21
N ASN A 101 -14.68 0.70 9.49
CA ASN A 101 -13.95 1.46 10.52
C ASN A 101 -12.52 0.94 10.71
N GLY A 102 -12.33 -0.39 10.73
CA GLY A 102 -11.01 -0.99 10.90
C GLY A 102 -10.11 -0.72 9.69
N SER A 103 -10.60 -1.00 8.49
CA SER A 103 -9.82 -0.86 7.25
C SER A 103 -9.44 0.60 6.96
N THR A 104 -10.36 1.54 7.19
CA THR A 104 -10.06 2.98 7.02
C THR A 104 -9.06 3.50 8.06
N PHE A 105 -9.16 3.06 9.32
CA PHE A 105 -8.18 3.38 10.37
C PHE A 105 -6.78 2.86 10.02
N LEU A 106 -6.68 1.62 9.53
CA LEU A 106 -5.41 1.04 9.10
C LEU A 106 -4.81 1.81 7.92
N GLY A 107 -5.61 2.13 6.89
CA GLY A 107 -5.16 2.94 5.76
C GLY A 107 -4.70 4.34 6.16
N PHE A 108 -5.44 5.00 7.05
CA PHE A 108 -5.04 6.30 7.60
C PHE A 108 -3.71 6.19 8.35
N SER A 109 -3.56 5.21 9.23
CA SER A 109 -2.34 5.00 10.02
C SER A 109 -1.13 4.75 9.13
N VAL A 110 -1.26 3.93 8.08
CA VAL A 110 -0.18 3.67 7.12
C VAL A 110 0.30 4.96 6.44
N VAL A 111 -0.60 5.87 6.05
CA VAL A 111 -0.19 7.13 5.41
C VAL A 111 0.28 8.18 6.40
N ALA A 112 -0.47 8.40 7.49
CA ALA A 112 -0.16 9.43 8.47
C ALA A 112 1.28 9.28 8.95
N PHE A 113 1.68 8.08 9.39
CA PHE A 113 3.04 7.90 9.88
C PHE A 113 4.11 7.80 8.79
N ALA A 114 3.75 7.57 7.52
CA ALA A 114 4.70 7.70 6.41
C ALA A 114 5.08 9.16 6.12
N LEU A 115 4.15 10.07 6.43
CA LEU A 115 4.32 11.51 6.23
C LEU A 115 4.98 12.20 7.43
N TYR A 116 5.13 11.50 8.56
CA TYR A 116 5.86 12.00 9.71
C TYR A 116 7.31 12.31 9.29
N THR A 117 7.79 13.48 9.70
CA THR A 117 9.16 13.93 9.46
C THR A 117 9.67 14.55 10.74
N GLU A 118 10.69 13.97 11.35
CA GLU A 118 11.39 14.59 12.48
C GLU A 118 12.49 15.51 11.95
N GLN A 119 12.69 16.66 12.62
CA GLN A 119 13.57 17.73 12.13
C GLN A 119 15.06 17.47 12.39
N ASP A 120 15.41 16.55 13.29
CA ASP A 120 16.79 16.16 13.57
C ASP A 120 17.21 14.96 12.70
N VAL A 121 17.89 15.24 11.59
CA VAL A 121 18.11 14.29 10.49
C VAL A 121 19.48 13.62 10.60
N ASN A 122 19.49 12.32 10.93
CA ASN A 122 20.66 11.45 10.76
C ASN A 122 20.80 11.00 9.28
N THR A 123 21.98 10.51 8.84
CA THR A 123 22.22 10.09 7.44
C THR A 123 21.19 9.09 6.89
N SER A 124 20.72 8.13 7.70
CA SER A 124 19.65 7.19 7.31
C SER A 124 18.30 7.87 7.12
N MET A 125 18.00 8.90 7.90
CA MET A 125 16.82 9.75 7.72
C MET A 125 16.93 10.51 6.38
N THR A 126 18.13 10.96 5.99
CA THR A 126 18.34 11.67 4.71
C THR A 126 18.03 10.80 3.49
N VAL A 127 18.31 9.49 3.53
CA VAL A 127 17.96 8.57 2.43
C VAL A 127 16.46 8.31 2.43
N TYR A 128 15.87 8.02 3.59
CA TYR A 128 14.43 7.79 3.74
C TYR A 128 13.60 8.98 3.26
N GLU A 129 13.96 10.20 3.68
CA GLU A 129 13.29 11.43 3.24
C GLU A 129 13.38 11.64 1.73
N PHE A 130 14.54 11.32 1.12
CA PHE A 130 14.73 11.43 -0.32
C PHE A 130 13.83 10.45 -1.12
N THR A 131 13.67 9.22 -0.62
CA THR A 131 12.87 8.17 -1.29
C THR A 131 11.47 7.98 -0.71
N LYS A 132 11.02 8.86 0.20
CA LYS A 132 9.77 8.71 0.98
C LYS A 132 8.55 8.36 0.13
N ILE A 133 8.38 9.02 -1.01
CA ILE A 133 7.26 8.74 -1.93
C ILE A 133 7.34 7.33 -2.50
N LEU A 134 8.53 6.88 -2.89
CA LEU A 134 8.73 5.52 -3.40
C LEU A 134 8.53 4.47 -2.30
N VAL A 135 8.98 4.76 -1.08
CA VAL A 135 8.76 3.89 0.08
C VAL A 135 7.26 3.74 0.32
N LEU A 136 6.53 4.85 0.38
CA LEU A 136 5.09 4.84 0.60
C LEU A 136 4.35 4.13 -0.54
N LEU A 137 4.68 4.44 -1.79
CA LEU A 137 4.11 3.79 -2.97
C LEU A 137 4.32 2.27 -2.96
N ASN A 138 5.52 1.80 -2.56
CA ASN A 138 5.82 0.38 -2.43
C ASN A 138 5.03 -0.25 -1.26
N LEU A 139 5.06 0.34 -0.07
CA LEU A 139 4.35 -0.22 1.09
C LEU A 139 2.84 -0.31 0.89
N THR A 140 2.26 0.58 0.08
CA THR A 140 0.84 0.56 -0.30
C THR A 140 0.59 -0.01 -1.69
N ALA A 141 1.56 -0.72 -2.29
CA ALA A 141 1.51 -1.05 -3.71
C ALA A 141 0.30 -1.90 -4.08
N ILE A 142 -0.06 -2.91 -3.27
CA ILE A 142 -1.23 -3.76 -3.53
C ILE A 142 -2.53 -2.95 -3.51
N PRO A 143 -2.92 -2.28 -2.41
CA PRO A 143 -4.18 -1.52 -2.36
C PRO A 143 -4.23 -0.39 -3.38
N VAL A 144 -3.16 0.40 -3.51
CA VAL A 144 -3.14 1.55 -4.40
C VAL A 144 -3.20 1.11 -5.86
N THR A 145 -2.44 0.09 -6.27
CA THR A 145 -2.45 -0.37 -7.66
C THR A 145 -3.81 -0.98 -8.03
N ASP A 146 -4.45 -1.73 -7.12
CA ASP A 146 -5.79 -2.28 -7.40
C ASP A 146 -6.84 -1.17 -7.56
N THR A 147 -6.76 -0.15 -6.71
CA THR A 147 -7.66 1.02 -6.75
C THR A 147 -7.44 1.83 -8.01
N LEU A 148 -6.19 2.15 -8.36
CA LEU A 148 -5.85 2.85 -9.62
C LEU A 148 -6.33 2.05 -10.83
N ALA A 149 -6.15 0.72 -10.82
CA ALA A 149 -6.65 -0.13 -11.88
C ALA A 149 -8.18 -0.13 -11.95
N ALA A 150 -8.89 0.00 -10.83
CA ALA A 150 -10.35 0.13 -10.79
C ALA A 150 -10.81 1.47 -11.37
N VAL A 151 -10.19 2.57 -10.94
CA VAL A 151 -10.44 3.90 -11.50
C VAL A 151 -10.22 3.90 -13.01
N TRP A 152 -9.06 3.41 -13.48
CA TRP A 152 -8.75 3.32 -14.91
C TRP A 152 -9.79 2.53 -15.70
N ARG A 153 -10.21 1.36 -15.21
CA ARG A 153 -11.25 0.53 -15.86
C ARG A 153 -12.57 1.29 -15.96
N ARG A 154 -13.02 1.91 -14.86
CA ARG A 154 -14.29 2.66 -14.80
C ARG A 154 -14.27 3.84 -15.77
N THR A 155 -13.17 4.60 -15.79
CA THR A 155 -13.02 5.74 -16.71
C THR A 155 -13.07 5.30 -18.17
N ARG A 156 -12.34 4.23 -18.53
CA ARG A 156 -12.37 3.67 -19.90
C ARG A 156 -13.76 3.17 -20.29
N ASP A 157 -14.47 2.56 -19.34
CA ASP A 157 -15.81 2.01 -19.56
C ASP A 157 -16.91 3.07 -19.39
N HIS A 158 -16.55 4.35 -19.25
CA HIS A 158 -17.44 5.51 -19.09
C HIS A 158 -18.42 5.39 -17.91
N ARG A 159 -17.97 4.73 -16.83
CA ARG A 159 -18.73 4.56 -15.58
C ARG A 159 -18.26 5.54 -14.52
N PRO A 160 -19.13 5.96 -13.58
CA PRO A 160 -18.73 6.78 -12.44
C PRO A 160 -17.60 6.10 -11.64
N ILE A 161 -16.62 6.89 -11.19
CA ILE A 161 -15.45 6.38 -10.44
C ILE A 161 -15.87 5.61 -9.17
N MET A 162 -16.98 6.00 -8.55
CA MET A 162 -17.52 5.39 -7.31
C MET A 162 -18.51 4.25 -7.57
N SER A 163 -18.71 3.81 -8.81
CA SER A 163 -19.61 2.68 -9.09
C SER A 163 -19.07 1.37 -8.47
N PRO A 164 -19.93 0.50 -7.90
CA PRO A 164 -19.50 -0.80 -7.39
C PRO A 164 -18.73 -1.61 -8.46
N ASP A 165 -17.59 -2.19 -8.10
CA ASP A 165 -16.79 -3.05 -8.98
C ASP A 165 -16.51 -4.39 -8.29
N LYS A 166 -16.72 -5.49 -9.00
CA LYS A 166 -16.38 -6.86 -8.56
C LYS A 166 -15.09 -7.37 -9.20
N SER A 167 -14.27 -6.47 -9.75
CA SER A 167 -13.04 -6.79 -10.50
C SER A 167 -11.76 -6.44 -9.73
N HIS A 168 -11.84 -6.37 -8.40
CA HIS A 168 -10.69 -6.23 -7.52
C HIS A 168 -9.75 -7.44 -7.62
N ILE A 169 -8.49 -7.25 -7.25
CA ILE A 169 -7.43 -8.25 -7.44
C ILE A 169 -7.80 -9.62 -6.86
N HIS A 170 -8.41 -9.67 -5.68
CA HIS A 170 -8.81 -10.93 -5.05
C HIS A 170 -9.88 -11.66 -5.88
N HIS A 171 -10.88 -10.95 -6.41
CA HIS A 171 -11.88 -11.54 -7.30
C HIS A 171 -11.27 -12.05 -8.61
N LYS A 172 -10.31 -11.32 -9.18
CA LYS A 172 -9.61 -11.77 -10.40
C LYS A 172 -8.83 -13.07 -10.15
N LEU A 173 -8.11 -13.16 -9.04
CA LEU A 173 -7.36 -14.37 -8.71
C LEU A 173 -8.27 -15.57 -8.42
N LEU A 174 -9.37 -15.36 -7.69
CA LEU A 174 -10.39 -16.40 -7.51
C LEU A 174 -10.96 -16.88 -8.86
N ASN A 175 -11.23 -15.97 -9.79
CA ASN A 175 -11.74 -16.31 -11.10
C ASN A 175 -10.73 -17.05 -11.99
N ILE A 176 -9.42 -16.79 -11.81
CA ILE A 176 -8.33 -17.54 -12.46
C ILE A 176 -8.22 -18.97 -11.91
N GLY A 177 -8.76 -19.25 -10.71
CA GLY A 177 -8.80 -20.58 -10.11
C GLY A 177 -8.08 -20.71 -8.77
N PHE A 178 -7.61 -19.62 -8.16
CA PHE A 178 -7.03 -19.66 -6.82
C PHE A 178 -8.12 -19.90 -5.77
N SER A 179 -7.79 -20.61 -4.69
CA SER A 179 -8.61 -20.65 -3.48
C SER A 179 -8.51 -19.33 -2.70
N LYS A 180 -9.48 -19.02 -1.83
CA LYS A 180 -9.44 -17.82 -0.97
C LYS A 180 -8.15 -17.74 -0.15
N THR A 181 -7.73 -18.86 0.45
CA THR A 181 -6.47 -18.95 1.19
C THR A 181 -5.25 -18.84 0.28
N GLY A 182 -5.30 -19.40 -0.94
CA GLY A 182 -4.23 -19.23 -1.93
C GLY A 182 -4.02 -17.77 -2.34
N VAL A 183 -5.10 -17.00 -2.51
CA VAL A 183 -5.04 -15.56 -2.76
C VAL A 183 -4.38 -14.82 -1.59
N LEU A 184 -4.80 -15.13 -0.36
CA LEU A 184 -4.22 -14.54 0.85
C LEU A 184 -2.70 -14.76 0.91
N TYR A 185 -2.25 -16.01 0.80
CA TYR A 185 -0.83 -16.33 0.88
C TYR A 185 -0.01 -15.73 -0.26
N LEU A 186 -0.53 -15.70 -1.48
CA LEU A 186 0.14 -15.09 -2.63
C LEU A 186 0.36 -13.59 -2.39
N LEU A 187 -0.70 -12.85 -2.04
CA LEU A 187 -0.61 -11.41 -1.85
C LEU A 187 0.21 -11.04 -0.62
N LEU A 188 0.10 -11.81 0.47
CA LEU A 188 0.95 -11.66 1.65
C LEU A 188 2.42 -11.90 1.32
N SER A 189 2.74 -12.94 0.55
CA SER A 189 4.13 -13.23 0.15
C SER A 189 4.73 -12.08 -0.67
N ILE A 190 3.96 -11.52 -1.61
CA ILE A 190 4.38 -10.35 -2.39
C ILE A 190 4.60 -9.15 -1.47
N GLN A 191 3.67 -8.89 -0.54
CA GLN A 191 3.82 -7.79 0.41
C GLN A 191 5.08 -7.95 1.27
N ILE A 192 5.38 -9.16 1.75
CA ILE A 192 6.60 -9.45 2.50
C ILE A 192 7.85 -9.11 1.66
N LEU A 193 7.90 -9.53 0.40
CA LEU A 193 9.03 -9.22 -0.50
C LEU A 193 9.18 -7.71 -0.72
N VAL A 194 8.07 -7.00 -0.91
CA VAL A 194 8.05 -5.53 -1.03
C VAL A 194 8.55 -4.87 0.25
N CYS A 195 8.07 -5.31 1.42
CA CYS A 195 8.51 -4.84 2.73
C CYS A 195 10.01 -5.08 2.97
N ILE A 196 10.53 -6.23 2.57
CA ILE A 196 11.98 -6.53 2.63
C ILE A 196 12.75 -5.57 1.74
N SER A 197 12.31 -5.38 0.49
CA SER A 197 12.94 -4.44 -0.45
C SER A 197 12.95 -3.00 0.10
N VAL A 198 11.84 -2.56 0.70
CA VAL A 198 11.74 -1.26 1.35
C VAL A 198 12.72 -1.14 2.52
N TYR A 199 12.78 -2.12 3.42
CA TYR A 199 13.73 -2.08 4.53
C TYR A 199 15.19 -2.06 4.05
N VAL A 200 15.55 -2.91 3.08
CA VAL A 200 16.89 -2.93 2.46
C VAL A 200 17.21 -1.59 1.82
N SER A 201 16.24 -0.91 1.19
CA SER A 201 16.45 0.40 0.58
C SER A 201 16.95 1.46 1.59
N THR A 202 16.64 1.32 2.87
CA THR A 202 17.11 2.25 3.93
C THR A 202 18.58 2.06 4.30
N LEU A 203 19.19 0.95 3.85
CA LEU A 203 20.61 0.60 4.07
C LEU A 203 21.50 0.98 2.88
N LEU A 204 20.91 1.44 1.78
CA LEU A 204 21.59 1.70 0.52
C LEU A 204 21.81 3.21 0.31
N THR A 205 22.63 3.55 -0.68
CA THR A 205 22.76 4.93 -1.15
C THR A 205 21.48 5.40 -1.85
N LYS A 206 21.23 6.72 -1.89
CA LYS A 206 20.03 7.32 -2.52
C LYS A 206 19.73 6.77 -3.93
N VAL A 207 20.76 6.60 -4.76
CA VAL A 207 20.64 6.08 -6.12
C VAL A 207 20.24 4.60 -6.11
N GLN A 208 20.93 3.77 -5.33
CA GLN A 208 20.63 2.35 -5.21
C GLN A 208 19.24 2.11 -4.63
N SER A 209 18.83 2.86 -3.60
CA SER A 209 17.49 2.81 -3.03
C SER A 209 16.43 3.17 -4.08
N THR A 210 16.65 4.22 -4.85
CA THR A 210 15.74 4.64 -5.92
C THR A 210 15.57 3.56 -6.98
N VAL A 211 16.67 2.98 -7.45
CA VAL A 211 16.65 1.88 -8.44
C VAL A 211 15.92 0.67 -7.87
N LEU A 212 16.27 0.22 -6.66
CA LEU A 212 15.65 -0.94 -6.00
C LEU A 212 14.13 -0.76 -5.86
N LEU A 213 13.68 0.37 -5.33
CA LEU A 213 12.26 0.66 -5.11
C LEU A 213 11.49 0.82 -6.43
N SER A 214 12.12 1.39 -7.46
CA SER A 214 11.51 1.53 -8.79
C SER A 214 11.34 0.18 -9.47
N VAL A 215 12.37 -0.68 -9.41
CA VAL A 215 12.30 -2.05 -9.94
C VAL A 215 11.27 -2.87 -9.17
N THR A 216 11.24 -2.78 -7.84
CA THR A 216 10.26 -3.47 -7.00
C THR A 216 8.84 -3.07 -7.38
N TYR A 217 8.57 -1.78 -7.50
CA TYR A 217 7.25 -1.30 -7.89
C TYR A 217 6.89 -1.73 -9.32
N LEU A 218 7.84 -1.69 -10.25
CA LEU A 218 7.64 -2.20 -11.62
C LEU A 218 7.26 -3.69 -11.62
N LEU A 219 7.89 -4.52 -10.80
CA LEU A 219 7.53 -5.95 -10.68
C LEU A 219 6.11 -6.12 -10.16
N VAL A 220 5.67 -5.29 -9.19
CA VAL A 220 4.27 -5.29 -8.74
C VAL A 220 3.33 -4.89 -9.88
N LEU A 221 3.65 -3.85 -10.66
CA LEU A 221 2.85 -3.45 -11.82
C LEU A 221 2.75 -4.57 -12.87
N LEU A 222 3.87 -5.24 -13.18
CA LEU A 222 3.90 -6.37 -14.11
C LEU A 222 3.05 -7.54 -13.60
N PHE A 223 3.10 -7.83 -12.30
CA PHE A 223 2.25 -8.84 -11.68
C PHE A 223 0.76 -8.48 -11.82
N PHE A 224 0.37 -7.24 -11.54
CA PHE A 224 -1.01 -6.76 -11.71
C PHE A 224 -1.46 -6.81 -13.18
N ALA A 225 -0.58 -6.44 -14.12
CA ALA A 225 -0.85 -6.54 -15.55
C ALA A 225 -1.05 -8.00 -15.99
N TRP A 226 -0.20 -8.91 -15.50
CA TRP A 226 -0.32 -10.35 -15.74
C TRP A 226 -1.65 -10.90 -15.21
N ILE A 227 -2.05 -10.56 -13.97
CA ILE A 227 -3.36 -10.95 -13.41
C ILE A 227 -4.48 -10.45 -14.31
N HIS A 228 -4.41 -9.19 -14.75
CA HIS A 228 -5.45 -8.62 -15.60
C HIS A 228 -5.60 -9.41 -16.92
N TYR A 229 -4.48 -9.76 -17.55
CA TYR A 229 -4.46 -10.55 -18.78
C TYR A 229 -4.94 -11.99 -18.55
N ALA A 230 -4.44 -12.66 -17.51
CA ALA A 230 -4.84 -14.02 -17.13
C ALA A 230 -6.35 -14.11 -16.85
N ASN A 231 -6.90 -13.13 -16.12
CA ASN A 231 -8.33 -13.05 -15.83
C ASN A 231 -9.17 -12.86 -17.11
N ARG A 232 -8.73 -12.00 -18.05
CA ARG A 232 -9.41 -11.87 -19.36
C ARG A 232 -9.40 -13.18 -20.14
N ARG A 233 -8.28 -13.92 -20.11
CA ARG A 233 -8.17 -15.24 -20.77
C ARG A 233 -9.10 -16.26 -20.13
N ALA A 234 -9.19 -16.29 -18.80
CA ALA A 234 -10.11 -17.17 -18.07
C ALA A 234 -11.58 -16.87 -18.44
N ASN A 235 -11.97 -15.59 -18.49
CA ASN A 235 -13.32 -15.19 -18.90
C ASN A 235 -13.65 -15.62 -20.32
N ARG A 236 -12.72 -15.45 -21.28
CA ARG A 236 -12.92 -15.90 -22.66
C ARG A 236 -13.12 -17.41 -22.77
N ARG A 237 -12.35 -18.20 -22.01
CA ARG A 237 -12.49 -19.66 -21.99
C ARG A 237 -13.86 -20.10 -21.47
N LYS A 238 -14.36 -19.45 -20.41
CA LYS A 238 -15.70 -19.73 -19.86
C LYS A 238 -16.79 -19.41 -20.87
N ALA A 239 -16.72 -18.25 -21.52
CA ALA A 239 -17.70 -17.85 -22.54
C ALA A 239 -17.75 -18.81 -23.75
N VAL A 240 -16.61 -19.41 -24.14
CA VAL A 240 -16.58 -20.41 -25.23
C VAL A 240 -17.11 -21.77 -24.77
N ALA A 241 -16.92 -22.15 -23.51
CA ALA A 241 -17.42 -23.42 -22.98
C ALA A 241 -18.94 -23.43 -22.73
N GLU A 242 -19.56 -22.25 -22.66
CA GLU A 242 -21.01 -22.05 -22.49
C GLU A 242 -21.77 -22.00 -23.84
N GLN A 243 -21.06 -22.05 -24.98
CA GLN A 243 -21.60 -22.11 -26.34
C GLN A 243 -21.61 -23.53 -26.87
#